data_AF-A0A359MPL9-F1
#
_entry.id   AF-A0A359MPL9-F1
#
_cell.length_a   1.000
_cell.length_b   1.000
_cell.length_c   1.000
_cell.angle_alpha   90.00
_cell.angle_beta   90.00
_cell.angle_gamma   90.00
#
_symmetry.space_group_name_H-M   'P 1'
#
loop_
_entity.id
_entity.type
_entity.pdbx_description
1 polymer ?
#
loop_
_entity_poly.entity_id
_entity_poly.type
_entity_poly.pdbx_seq_one_letter_code
_entity_poly.pdbx_strand_id
1 'polypeptide(L)'
;KFFAAPGLRLGYAICENEDLLKEINQRKNPWTINSLAAAAGEIMFTDEQYIKDTRALIATERSRICSILSACKNVKIYPPTANFILVKIEKEEVTSMDLFEAAIRKGFMIRDCSTFPFLDNKYIRFCFMMPQQNTALLEVLLEILK
;
A
#
# COMPACT_ATOMS: atom_id res chain seq x y z
N LYS A 1 2.03 4.41 5.98
CA LYS A 1 1.65 5.72 5.38
C LYS A 1 0.56 6.33 6.24
N PHE A 2 -0.72 6.01 6.05
CA PHE A 2 -1.87 6.64 6.72
C PHE A 2 -1.83 8.18 6.66
N PHE A 3 -1.03 8.85 7.49
CA PHE A 3 -0.77 10.29 7.51
C PHE A 3 0.09 10.84 6.36
N ALA A 4 0.27 10.08 5.27
CA ALA A 4 0.96 10.53 4.05
C ALA A 4 2.36 11.19 4.20
N ALA A 5 3.05 11.05 5.33
CA ALA A 5 4.29 11.79 5.63
C ALA A 5 5.55 10.89 5.75
N PRO A 6 5.97 10.16 4.70
CA PRO A 6 7.10 9.25 4.79
C PRO A 6 8.44 9.93 5.06
N GLY A 7 8.59 11.17 4.60
CA GLY A 7 9.82 11.96 4.71
C GLY A 7 10.11 12.42 6.14
N LEU A 8 9.10 12.47 7.02
CA LEU A 8 9.29 12.86 8.42
C LEU A 8 10.06 11.80 9.24
N ARG A 9 10.09 10.54 8.77
CA ARG A 9 10.76 9.42 9.45
C ARG A 9 10.26 9.18 10.89
N LEU A 10 8.96 9.36 11.13
CA LEU A 10 8.34 9.11 12.44
C LEU A 10 7.81 7.67 12.53
N GLY A 11 8.21 6.94 13.57
CA GLY A 11 7.69 5.61 13.92
C GLY A 11 7.76 5.40 15.42
N TYR A 12 6.84 4.59 15.96
CA TYR A 12 6.77 4.28 17.38
C TYR A 12 6.44 2.79 17.58
N ALA A 13 6.72 2.30 18.79
CA ALA A 13 6.36 0.95 19.24
C ALA A 13 5.71 1.05 20.62
N ILE A 14 4.79 0.13 20.91
CA ILE A 14 4.16 -0.02 22.23
C ILE A 14 4.50 -1.43 22.70
N CYS A 15 5.00 -1.56 23.92
CA CYS A 15 5.42 -2.83 24.49
C CYS A 15 5.22 -2.80 26.01
N GLU A 16 4.71 -3.89 26.58
CA GLU A 16 4.59 -4.06 28.03
C GLU A 16 5.89 -4.58 28.67
N ASN A 17 6.74 -5.27 27.90
CA ASN A 17 7.98 -5.84 28.40
C ASN A 17 9.04 -4.73 28.61
N GLU A 18 9.21 -4.32 29.87
CA GLU A 18 10.15 -3.26 30.26
C GLU A 18 11.62 -3.65 30.00
N ASP A 19 12.00 -4.91 30.18
CA ASP A 19 13.36 -5.38 29.93
C ASP A 19 13.73 -5.23 28.45
N LEU A 20 12.80 -5.59 27.56
CA LEU A 20 12.97 -5.39 26.11
C LEU A 20 13.05 -3.90 25.75
N LEU A 21 12.21 -3.05 26.34
CA LEU A 21 12.27 -1.61 26.13
C LEU A 21 13.61 -1.01 26.58
N LYS A 22 14.14 -1.48 27.71
CA LYS A 22 15.44 -1.08 28.22
C LYS A 22 16.57 -1.46 27.26
N GLU A 23 16.57 -2.69 26.75
CA GLU A 23 17.56 -3.13 25.77
C GLU A 23 17.50 -2.31 24.47
N ILE A 24 16.30 -2.04 23.96
CA ILE A 24 16.11 -1.23 22.75
C ILE A 24 16.65 0.19 22.98
N ASN A 25 16.31 0.82 24.10
CA ASN A 25 16.73 2.17 24.41
C ASN A 25 18.24 2.30 24.64
N GLN A 26 18.91 1.27 25.16
CA GLN A 26 20.37 1.24 25.32
C GLN A 26 21.11 1.17 23.98
N ARG A 27 20.50 0.59 22.94
CA ARG A 27 21.10 0.48 21.59
C ARG A 27 20.76 1.66 20.69
N LYS A 28 19.76 2.46 21.06
CA LYS A 28 19.27 3.59 20.29
C LYS A 28 20.17 4.81 20.52
N ASN A 29 20.52 5.51 19.44
CA ASN A 29 21.19 6.80 19.56
C ASN A 29 20.30 7.82 20.30
N PRO A 30 20.86 8.73 21.10
CA PRO A 30 20.11 9.90 21.57
C PRO A 30 19.55 10.72 20.39
N TRP A 31 18.42 11.42 20.62
CA TRP A 31 17.79 12.35 19.68
C TRP A 31 17.48 11.81 18.27
N THR A 32 16.95 10.58 18.15
CA THR A 32 16.60 10.01 16.84
C THR A 32 15.41 10.65 16.13
N ILE A 33 14.65 11.52 16.81
CA ILE A 33 13.44 12.15 16.27
C ILE A 33 13.76 13.61 15.97
N ASN A 34 13.55 14.02 14.72
CA ASN A 34 13.74 15.41 14.31
C ASN A 34 12.56 16.28 14.79
N SER A 35 12.81 17.58 14.98
CA SER A 35 11.82 18.52 15.54
C SER A 35 10.53 18.62 14.71
N LEU A 36 10.62 18.51 13.37
CA LEU A 36 9.44 18.53 12.50
C LEU A 36 8.59 17.27 12.70
N ALA A 37 9.21 16.10 12.86
CA ALA A 37 8.51 14.86 13.12
C ALA A 37 7.82 14.87 14.49
N ALA A 38 8.46 15.45 15.52
CA ALA A 38 7.84 15.60 16.84
C ALA A 38 6.60 16.49 16.77
N ALA A 39 6.73 17.72 16.25
CA ALA A 39 5.62 18.66 16.14
C ALA A 39 4.48 18.14 15.25
N ALA A 40 4.80 17.55 14.10
CA ALA A 40 3.79 16.97 13.23
C ALA A 40 3.08 15.77 13.90
N GLY A 41 3.81 14.94 14.67
CA GLY A 41 3.25 13.77 15.34
C GLY A 41 2.11 14.12 16.30
N GLU A 42 2.31 15.17 17.11
CA GLU A 42 1.30 15.67 18.07
C GLU A 42 -0.01 16.08 17.38
N ILE A 43 0.10 16.71 16.20
CA ILE A 43 -1.06 17.15 15.40
C ILE A 43 -1.70 15.98 14.66
N MET A 44 -0.90 15.20 13.92
CA MET A 44 -1.40 14.10 13.07
C MET A 44 -2.19 13.09 13.88
N PHE A 45 -1.74 12.73 15.09
CA PHE A 45 -2.40 11.70 15.89
C PHE A 45 -3.73 12.14 16.50
N THR A 46 -4.03 13.44 16.50
CA THR A 46 -5.27 14.01 17.03
C THR A 46 -6.23 14.50 15.94
N ASP A 47 -5.85 14.42 14.66
CA ASP A 47 -6.67 14.82 13.53
C ASP A 47 -7.74 13.76 13.19
N GLU A 48 -8.84 13.77 13.95
CA GLU A 48 -9.96 12.83 13.79
C GLU A 48 -10.61 12.92 12.40
N GLN A 49 -10.66 14.12 11.82
CA GLN A 49 -11.29 14.34 10.52
C GLN A 49 -10.46 13.67 9.41
N TYR A 50 -9.15 13.89 9.38
CA TYR A 50 -8.26 13.22 8.43
C TYR A 50 -8.32 11.70 8.59
N ILE A 51 -8.34 11.21 9.83
CA ILE A 51 -8.45 9.77 10.13
C ILE A 51 -9.75 9.20 9.56
N LYS A 52 -10.88 9.86 9.80
CA LYS A 52 -12.20 9.45 9.31
C LYS A 52 -12.26 9.45 7.79
N ASP A 53 -11.81 10.52 7.15
CA ASP A 53 -11.89 10.67 5.69
C ASP A 53 -10.98 9.68 4.97
N THR A 54 -9.75 9.48 5.48
CA THR A 54 -8.84 8.47 4.94
C THR A 54 -9.41 7.06 5.07
N ARG A 55 -10.02 6.73 6.21
CA ARG A 55 -10.68 5.43 6.40
C ARG A 55 -11.83 5.24 5.43
N ALA A 56 -12.67 6.25 5.25
CA ALA A 56 -13.80 6.20 4.33
C ALA A 56 -13.32 5.99 2.89
N LEU A 57 -12.38 6.81 2.42
CA LEU A 57 -11.81 6.72 1.06
C LEU A 57 -11.23 5.31 0.78
N ILE A 58 -10.39 4.81 1.69
CA ILE A 58 -9.76 3.49 1.50
C ILE A 58 -10.80 2.37 1.56
N ALA A 59 -11.79 2.46 2.45
CA ALA A 59 -12.85 1.45 2.53
C ALA A 59 -13.70 1.39 1.26
N THR A 60 -14.12 2.54 0.72
CA THR A 60 -14.96 2.60 -0.48
C THR A 60 -14.20 2.13 -1.72
N GLU A 61 -12.96 2.61 -1.91
CA GLU A 61 -12.17 2.25 -3.08
C GLU A 61 -11.70 0.79 -3.04
N ARG A 62 -11.38 0.27 -1.86
CA ARG A 62 -11.07 -1.15 -1.68
C ARG A 62 -12.24 -2.02 -2.12
N SER A 63 -13.46 -1.74 -1.64
CA SER A 63 -14.65 -2.51 -2.00
C SER A 63 -14.90 -2.43 -3.51
N ARG A 64 -14.84 -1.22 -4.08
CA ARG A 64 -15.05 -0.99 -5.52
C ARG A 64 -14.06 -1.77 -6.38
N ILE A 65 -12.76 -1.66 -6.09
CA ILE A 65 -11.70 -2.32 -6.86
C ILE A 65 -11.78 -3.84 -6.72
N CYS A 66 -12.04 -4.35 -5.52
CA CYS A 66 -12.21 -5.79 -5.31
C CYS A 66 -13.38 -6.33 -6.14
N SER A 67 -14.52 -5.63 -6.16
CA SER A 67 -15.66 -6.04 -6.99
C SER A 67 -15.33 -6.06 -8.49
N ILE A 68 -14.62 -5.04 -9.00
CA ILE A 68 -14.23 -4.98 -10.41
C ILE A 68 -13.26 -6.11 -10.78
N LEU A 69 -12.24 -6.35 -9.95
CA LEU A 69 -11.22 -7.37 -10.24
C LEU A 69 -11.77 -8.79 -10.06
N SER A 70 -12.65 -9.03 -9.09
CA SER A 70 -13.32 -10.33 -8.91
C SER A 70 -14.19 -10.74 -10.11
N ALA A 71 -14.64 -9.79 -10.92
CA ALA A 71 -15.37 -10.08 -12.15
C ALA A 71 -14.45 -10.46 -13.33
N CYS A 72 -13.13 -10.25 -13.21
CA CYS A 72 -12.17 -10.61 -14.23
C CYS A 72 -11.68 -12.06 -14.04
N LYS A 73 -11.95 -12.93 -15.02
CA LYS A 73 -11.62 -14.38 -14.96
C LYS A 73 -10.13 -14.68 -14.93
N ASN A 74 -9.31 -13.73 -15.35
CA ASN A 74 -7.88 -13.91 -15.58
C ASN A 74 -7.03 -13.41 -14.40
N VAL A 75 -7.66 -13.17 -13.26
CA VAL A 75 -6.97 -12.78 -12.02
C VAL A 75 -7.60 -13.44 -10.80
N LYS A 76 -6.76 -13.73 -9.82
CA LYS A 76 -7.18 -14.05 -8.46
C LYS A 76 -6.76 -12.91 -7.54
N ILE A 77 -7.73 -12.33 -6.84
CA ILE A 77 -7.47 -11.32 -5.82
C ILE A 77 -7.28 -11.94 -4.43
N TYR A 78 -6.45 -11.28 -3.62
CA TYR A 78 -6.34 -11.56 -2.19
C TYR A 78 -7.01 -10.40 -1.43
N PRO A 79 -8.19 -10.60 -0.80
CA PRO A 79 -8.94 -9.55 -0.13
C PRO A 79 -8.06 -8.79 0.89
N PRO A 80 -7.83 -7.48 0.68
CA PRO A 80 -6.90 -6.75 1.52
C PRO A 80 -7.57 -6.15 2.75
N THR A 81 -6.81 -5.94 3.82
CA THR A 81 -7.26 -5.22 5.03
C THR A 81 -6.65 -3.84 5.18
N ALA A 82 -5.59 -3.54 4.42
CA ALA A 82 -4.87 -2.26 4.42
C ALA A 82 -5.15 -1.44 3.14
N ASN A 83 -4.18 -0.62 2.71
CA ASN A 83 -4.31 0.34 1.61
C ASN A 83 -3.67 -0.12 0.28
N PHE A 84 -3.52 -1.42 0.07
CA PHE A 84 -3.03 -2.02 -1.17
C PHE A 84 -3.67 -3.38 -1.40
N ILE A 85 -3.64 -3.87 -2.64
CA ILE A 85 -4.15 -5.20 -3.01
C ILE A 85 -3.07 -6.02 -3.68
N LEU A 86 -2.99 -7.31 -3.33
CA LEU A 86 -2.17 -8.31 -4.03
C LEU A 86 -3.07 -9.04 -5.03
N VAL A 87 -2.59 -9.16 -6.27
CA VAL A 87 -3.30 -9.81 -7.37
C VAL A 87 -2.38 -10.86 -7.99
N LYS A 88 -2.91 -12.07 -8.15
CA LYS A 88 -2.29 -13.10 -8.98
C LYS A 88 -2.87 -13.04 -10.39
N ILE A 89 -2.00 -13.01 -11.38
CA ILE A 89 -2.30 -13.07 -12.80
C ILE A 89 -2.51 -14.54 -13.15
N GLU A 90 -3.69 -14.86 -13.69
CA GLU A 90 -4.05 -16.21 -14.13
C GLU A 90 -4.08 -16.34 -15.66
N LYS A 91 -3.87 -15.22 -16.39
CA LYS A 91 -3.60 -15.25 -17.84
C LYS A 91 -2.20 -15.80 -18.10
N GLU A 92 -2.12 -16.93 -18.80
CA GLU A 92 -0.87 -17.68 -18.99
C GLU A 92 0.22 -16.86 -19.70
N GLU A 93 -0.16 -16.12 -20.73
CA GLU A 93 0.76 -15.32 -21.57
C GLU A 93 1.18 -13.98 -20.94
N VAL A 94 0.62 -13.60 -19.78
CA VAL A 94 0.88 -12.30 -19.16
C VAL A 94 1.69 -12.47 -17.88
N THR A 95 2.73 -11.66 -17.74
CA THR A 95 3.56 -11.56 -16.55
C THR A 95 3.31 -10.25 -15.81
N SER A 96 3.77 -10.20 -14.57
CA SER A 96 3.85 -9.01 -13.72
C SER A 96 4.64 -7.88 -14.37
N MET A 97 5.68 -8.20 -15.13
CA MET A 97 6.48 -7.20 -15.83
C MET A 97 5.70 -6.56 -16.98
N ASP A 98 4.89 -7.32 -17.72
CA ASP A 98 4.04 -6.78 -18.79
C ASP A 98 3.05 -5.74 -18.24
N LEU A 99 2.39 -6.07 -17.11
CA LEU A 99 1.50 -5.14 -16.44
C LEU A 99 2.24 -3.93 -15.86
N PHE A 100 3.44 -4.14 -15.32
CA PHE A 100 4.27 -3.05 -14.80
C PHE A 100 4.66 -2.07 -15.92
N GLU A 101 5.14 -2.57 -17.06
CA GLU A 101 5.52 -1.74 -18.19
C GLU A 101 4.34 -0.95 -18.76
N ALA A 102 3.18 -1.58 -18.88
CA ALA A 102 1.98 -0.90 -19.34
C ALA A 102 1.54 0.21 -18.39
N ALA A 103 1.54 -0.07 -17.07
CA ALA A 103 1.17 0.88 -16.05
C ALA A 103 2.15 2.07 -15.99
N ILE A 104 3.46 1.82 -16.00
CA ILE A 104 4.47 2.87 -15.85
C ILE A 104 4.51 3.81 -17.07
N ARG A 105 4.25 3.29 -18.29
CA ARG A 105 4.09 4.11 -19.51
C ARG A 105 2.90 5.07 -19.43
N LYS A 106 1.94 4.80 -18.54
CA LYS A 106 0.79 5.67 -18.23
C LYS A 106 0.97 6.47 -16.94
N GLY A 107 2.17 6.46 -16.35
CA GLY A 107 2.50 7.20 -15.12
C GLY A 107 2.10 6.48 -13.82
N PHE A 108 1.75 5.20 -13.88
CA PHE A 108 1.37 4.42 -12.70
C PHE A 108 2.48 3.45 -12.28
N MET A 109 3.02 3.65 -11.09
CA MET A 109 3.99 2.73 -10.49
C MET A 109 3.29 1.65 -9.68
N ILE A 110 3.19 0.45 -10.24
CA ILE A 110 2.79 -0.76 -9.51
C ILE A 110 4.03 -1.52 -9.04
N ARG A 111 3.85 -2.49 -8.14
CA ARG A 111 4.93 -3.34 -7.65
C ARG A 111 4.86 -4.71 -8.30
N ASP A 112 5.87 -5.03 -9.11
CA ASP A 112 6.22 -6.42 -9.42
C ASP A 112 6.63 -7.15 -8.13
N CYS A 113 6.00 -8.30 -7.88
CA CYS A 113 6.23 -9.13 -6.71
C CYS A 113 7.11 -10.36 -6.97
N SER A 114 7.71 -10.50 -8.15
CA SER A 114 8.58 -11.62 -8.53
C SER A 114 9.75 -11.89 -7.58
N THR A 115 10.23 -10.85 -6.88
CA THR A 115 11.35 -10.95 -5.94
C THR A 115 10.94 -11.25 -4.50
N PHE A 116 9.65 -11.41 -4.20
CA PHE A 116 9.20 -11.76 -2.86
C PHE A 116 9.28 -13.28 -2.66
N PRO A 117 9.69 -13.76 -1.48
CA PRO A 117 9.63 -15.18 -1.15
C PRO A 117 8.22 -15.73 -1.40
N PHE A 118 8.15 -16.92 -2.02
CA PHE A 118 6.91 -17.66 -2.35
C PHE A 118 6.00 -17.02 -3.40
N LEU A 119 6.39 -15.87 -3.97
CA LEU A 119 5.73 -15.26 -5.11
C LEU A 119 6.63 -15.39 -6.35
N ASP A 120 6.04 -15.27 -7.52
CA ASP A 120 6.71 -15.35 -8.81
C ASP A 120 6.27 -14.19 -9.71
N ASN A 121 6.65 -14.26 -10.98
CA ASN A 121 6.30 -13.26 -11.98
C ASN A 121 4.80 -13.23 -12.32
N LYS A 122 3.91 -13.95 -11.62
CA LYS A 122 2.46 -13.86 -11.75
C LYS A 122 1.84 -12.97 -10.68
N TYR A 123 2.61 -12.30 -9.83
CA TYR A 123 2.06 -11.45 -8.77
C TYR A 123 2.40 -9.98 -8.97
N ILE A 124 1.38 -9.14 -8.83
CA ILE A 124 1.54 -7.69 -8.71
C ILE A 124 0.83 -7.18 -7.48
N ARG A 125 1.27 -6.02 -7.01
CA ARG A 125 0.60 -5.30 -5.93
C ARG A 125 0.53 -3.81 -6.25
N PHE A 126 -0.58 -3.18 -5.92
CA PHE A 126 -0.73 -1.73 -6.06
C PHE A 126 -1.56 -1.12 -4.93
N CYS A 127 -1.36 0.16 -4.68
CA CYS A 127 -2.04 0.90 -3.62
C CYS A 127 -3.42 1.40 -4.06
N PHE A 128 -4.34 1.52 -3.11
CA PHE A 128 -5.56 2.30 -3.32
C PHE A 128 -5.22 3.79 -3.27
N MET A 129 -5.60 4.51 -4.32
CA MET A 129 -5.36 5.94 -4.53
C MET A 129 -6.69 6.71 -4.56
N MET A 130 -6.69 7.93 -5.10
CA MET A 130 -7.92 8.65 -5.40
C MET A 130 -8.76 7.94 -6.48
N PRO A 131 -10.09 8.10 -6.49
CA PRO A 131 -10.97 7.32 -7.37
C PRO A 131 -10.61 7.42 -8.86
N GLN A 132 -10.21 8.61 -9.32
CA GLN A 132 -9.85 8.85 -10.71
C GLN A 132 -8.57 8.11 -11.10
N GLN A 133 -7.57 8.11 -10.21
CA GLN A 133 -6.31 7.40 -10.43
C GLN A 133 -6.51 5.88 -10.41
N ASN A 134 -7.36 5.39 -9.50
CA ASN A 134 -7.73 3.98 -9.42
C ASN A 134 -8.44 3.51 -10.68
N THR A 135 -9.38 4.31 -11.20
CA THR A 135 -10.09 3.99 -12.45
C THR A 135 -9.13 3.95 -13.63
N ALA A 136 -8.29 4.97 -13.80
CA ALA A 136 -7.30 5.01 -14.88
C ALA A 136 -6.29 3.85 -14.80
N LEU A 137 -5.83 3.47 -13.60
CA LEU A 137 -4.98 2.29 -13.44
C LEU A 137 -5.73 1.01 -13.82
N LEU A 138 -6.96 0.83 -13.35
CA LEU A 138 -7.76 -0.35 -13.66
C LEU A 138 -8.04 -0.50 -15.15
N GLU A 139 -8.28 0.60 -15.88
CA GLU A 139 -8.45 0.56 -17.33
C GLU A 139 -7.22 -0.04 -18.02
N VAL A 140 -6.02 0.43 -17.67
CA VAL A 140 -4.75 -0.10 -18.22
C VAL A 140 -4.57 -1.57 -17.91
N LEU A 141 -4.81 -1.98 -16.66
CA LEU A 141 -4.63 -3.38 -16.25
C LEU A 141 -5.64 -4.29 -16.94
N LEU A 142 -6.91 -3.89 -17.01
CA LEU A 142 -7.99 -4.69 -17.60
C LEU A 142 -7.89 -4.80 -19.12
N GLU A 143 -7.31 -3.82 -19.81
CA GLU A 143 -7.03 -3.92 -21.25
C GLU A 143 -6.14 -5.13 -21.57
N ILE A 144 -5.15 -5.41 -20.72
CA ILE A 144 -4.20 -6.52 -20.91
C ILE A 144 -4.75 -7.83 -20.34
N LEU A 145 -5.49 -7.74 -19.24
CA LEU A 145 -5.99 -8.91 -18.51
C LEU A 145 -7.29 -9.48 -19.09
N LYS A 146 -8.09 -8.73 -19.84
CA LYS A 146 -9.31 -9.25 -20.48
C LYS A 146 -9.01 -10.26 -21.58
#